data_AF-A0A537G1N1-F1
#
_entry.id   AF-A0A537G1N1-F1
#
_cell.length_a   1.000
_cell.length_b   1.000
_cell.length_c   1.000
_cell.angle_alpha   90.00
_cell.angle_beta   90.00
_cell.angle_gamma   90.00
#
_symmetry.space_group_name_H-M   'P 1'
#
loop_
_entity.id
_entity.type
_entity.pdbx_description
1 polymer ?
#
loop_
_entity_poly.entity_id
_entity_poly.type
_entity_poly.pdbx_seq_one_letter_code
_entity_poly.pdbx_strand_id
1 'polypeptide(L)'
;MRLRLGSTVIFVISQSETTSIFITTTCQKTIRVADTTVRIVASFRRDDVRIRGAIASKYGQRRIARNGHLLHNVTKTIVTLAVKRRETIVLEDIRGIRCLYRKGNGQTRKYRSRMNGWSFGEAQRQIEYKARWSGLPITRLSRRETRGSSVTCPRCGERLQSDKRLERKLWCGKCRIVMDRDMVAAVSLARRGRVRFARSRPPILLEAQGGAVEAVKTFKKMEARRCSGTWTIRQSAKGGAVG
;
A
#
# COMPACT_ATOMS: atom_id res chain seq x y z
N MET A 1 4.23 25.87 13.81
CA MET A 1 4.05 25.13 12.54
C MET A 1 4.56 23.70 12.72
N ARG A 2 3.83 22.69 12.21
CA ARG A 2 4.28 21.29 11.95
C ARG A 2 4.42 20.33 13.14
N LEU A 3 3.35 19.58 13.37
CA LEU A 3 3.44 18.19 13.82
C LEU A 3 3.04 17.30 12.63
N ARG A 4 4.03 16.76 11.91
CA ARG A 4 3.86 15.60 11.04
C ARG A 4 4.48 14.42 11.79
N LEU A 5 3.67 13.69 12.55
CA LEU A 5 4.00 12.29 12.77
C LEU A 5 3.90 11.67 11.38
N GLY A 6 5.04 11.32 10.81
CA GLY A 6 5.16 10.63 9.54
C GLY A 6 4.65 9.20 9.66
N SER A 7 3.37 9.06 10.02
CA SER A 7 2.61 7.82 9.97
C SER A 7 2.46 7.46 8.49
N THR A 8 3.47 6.81 7.94
CA THR A 8 3.31 6.07 6.69
C THR A 8 2.38 4.91 7.00
N VAL A 9 1.11 5.07 6.68
CA VAL A 9 0.15 4.02 6.95
C VAL A 9 -0.20 3.37 5.61
N ILE A 10 0.09 2.08 5.54
CA ILE A 10 -0.38 1.18 4.49
C ILE A 10 -1.87 0.97 4.76
N PHE A 11 -2.75 1.31 3.82
CA PHE A 11 -4.19 1.21 4.04
C PHE A 11 -4.80 0.07 3.25
N VAL A 12 -5.30 -0.94 3.93
CA VAL A 12 -6.29 -1.84 3.32
C VAL A 12 -7.62 -1.11 3.36
N ILE A 13 -8.37 -1.09 2.25
CA ILE A 13 -9.74 -0.55 2.26
C ILE A 13 -10.60 -1.52 3.10
N SER A 14 -10.60 -1.33 4.41
CA SER A 14 -11.54 -1.98 5.31
C SER A 14 -12.17 -0.92 6.19
N GLN A 15 -13.50 -0.96 6.28
CA GLN A 15 -14.25 -0.15 7.25
C GLN A 15 -13.99 -0.59 8.70
N SER A 16 -13.21 -1.65 8.94
CA SER A 16 -12.96 -2.15 10.30
C SER A 16 -11.76 -1.46 10.95
N GLU A 17 -11.98 -0.88 12.12
CA GLU A 17 -10.97 -0.22 12.98
C GLU A 17 -9.76 -1.12 13.31
N THR A 18 -9.94 -2.45 13.26
CA THR A 18 -8.95 -3.45 13.67
C THR A 18 -7.65 -3.41 12.87
N THR A 19 -7.68 -3.23 11.55
CA THR A 19 -6.47 -3.23 10.70
C THR A 19 -5.57 -2.02 10.98
N SER A 20 -6.16 -0.88 11.34
CA SER A 20 -5.41 0.33 11.69
C SER A 20 -4.64 0.17 13.01
N ILE A 21 -5.21 -0.54 13.99
CA ILE A 21 -4.60 -0.81 15.31
C ILE A 21 -3.38 -1.75 15.17
N PHE A 22 -3.41 -2.71 14.26
CA PHE A 22 -2.29 -3.64 14.03
C PHE A 22 -1.05 -2.93 13.44
N ILE A 23 -1.26 -1.97 12.55
CA ILE A 23 -0.16 -1.25 11.87
C ILE A 23 0.51 -0.26 12.83
N THR A 24 -0.26 0.52 13.58
CA THR A 24 0.26 1.50 14.55
C THR A 24 1.09 0.83 15.65
N THR A 25 0.61 -0.31 16.16
CA THR A 25 1.31 -1.10 17.18
C THR A 25 2.66 -1.65 16.67
N THR A 26 2.71 -2.09 15.42
CA THR A 26 3.92 -2.63 14.81
C THR A 26 4.99 -1.56 14.63
N CYS A 27 4.61 -0.38 14.17
CA CYS A 27 5.53 0.75 14.01
C CYS A 27 6.16 1.11 15.35
N GLN A 28 5.36 1.17 16.42
CA GLN A 28 5.84 1.43 17.76
C GLN A 28 6.83 0.36 18.25
N LYS A 29 6.57 -0.93 17.97
CA LYS A 29 7.49 -2.03 18.30
C LYS A 29 8.84 -1.88 17.59
N THR A 30 8.85 -1.58 16.28
CA THR A 30 10.11 -1.41 15.53
C THR A 30 10.95 -0.22 16.03
N ILE A 31 10.29 0.89 16.40
CA ILE A 31 10.97 2.04 17.00
C ILE A 31 11.55 1.67 18.37
N ARG A 32 10.80 0.94 19.21
CA ARG A 32 11.31 0.45 20.51
C ARG A 32 12.51 -0.48 20.34
N VAL A 33 12.51 -1.36 19.34
CA VAL A 33 13.66 -2.22 19.02
C VAL A 33 14.86 -1.38 18.59
N ALA A 34 14.66 -0.33 17.81
CA ALA A 34 15.74 0.59 17.46
C ALA A 34 16.29 1.35 18.69
N ASP A 35 15.41 1.91 19.53
CA ASP A 35 15.81 2.62 20.74
C ASP A 35 16.58 1.72 21.72
N THR A 36 16.14 0.48 21.93
CA THR A 36 16.84 -0.49 22.79
C THR A 36 18.21 -0.85 22.23
N THR A 37 18.34 -1.06 20.92
CA THR A 37 19.65 -1.36 20.32
C THR A 37 20.64 -0.19 20.48
N VAL A 38 20.18 1.05 20.36
CA VAL A 38 21.01 2.24 20.58
C VAL A 38 21.47 2.32 22.04
N ARG A 39 20.57 2.04 22.99
CA ARG A 39 20.91 2.01 24.43
C ARG A 39 21.94 0.93 24.75
N ILE A 40 21.76 -0.28 24.21
CA ILE A 40 22.69 -1.41 24.42
C ILE A 40 24.07 -1.09 23.84
N VAL A 41 24.14 -0.53 22.63
CA VAL A 41 25.44 -0.15 22.04
C VAL A 41 26.10 0.96 22.87
N ALA A 42 25.32 1.93 23.36
CA ALA A 42 25.83 3.02 24.18
C ALA A 42 26.28 2.60 25.60
N SER A 43 25.83 1.46 26.12
CA SER A 43 26.28 0.98 27.45
C SER A 43 27.69 0.37 27.44
N PHE A 44 28.23 0.00 26.28
CA PHE A 44 29.61 -0.49 26.18
C PHE A 44 30.61 0.67 26.22
N ARG A 45 31.48 0.70 27.24
CA ARG A 45 32.46 1.78 27.49
C ARG A 45 33.89 1.48 27.00
N ARG A 46 34.13 0.37 26.28
CA ARG A 46 35.48 0.04 25.79
C ARG A 46 35.93 1.04 24.72
N ASP A 47 37.16 1.55 24.86
CA ASP A 47 37.71 2.60 23.98
C ASP A 47 38.35 2.11 22.68
N ASP A 48 38.33 0.81 22.40
CA ASP A 48 38.80 0.27 21.13
C ASP A 48 37.77 0.50 20.00
N VAL A 49 38.18 1.20 18.94
CA VAL A 49 37.35 1.50 17.76
C VAL A 49 36.95 0.23 16.99
N ARG A 50 37.85 -0.74 16.85
CA ARG A 50 37.60 -2.01 16.13
C ARG A 50 36.54 -2.83 16.86
N ILE A 51 36.67 -2.95 18.18
CA ILE A 51 35.71 -3.68 19.01
C ILE A 51 34.35 -2.97 19.02
N ARG A 52 34.33 -1.63 19.14
CA ARG A 52 33.08 -0.84 19.04
C ARG A 52 32.38 -1.03 17.70
N GLY A 53 33.13 -1.04 16.60
CA GLY A 53 32.60 -1.31 15.26
C GLY A 53 31.99 -2.71 15.15
N ALA A 54 32.68 -3.73 15.65
CA ALA A 54 32.19 -5.11 15.67
C ALA A 54 30.90 -5.26 16.50
N ILE A 55 30.85 -4.64 17.69
CA ILE A 55 29.66 -4.61 18.55
C ILE A 55 28.49 -3.92 17.83
N ALA A 56 28.72 -2.73 17.29
CA ALA A 56 27.69 -1.97 16.57
C ALA A 56 27.15 -2.74 15.36
N SER A 57 28.02 -3.43 14.62
CA SER A 57 27.64 -4.30 13.51
C SER A 57 26.78 -5.47 13.99
N LYS A 58 27.24 -6.22 15.01
CA LYS A 58 26.51 -7.37 15.58
C LYS A 58 25.10 -6.99 16.05
N TYR A 59 24.96 -5.91 16.82
CA TYR A 59 23.65 -5.44 17.28
C TYR A 59 22.82 -4.80 16.16
N GLY A 60 23.47 -4.20 15.16
CA GLY A 60 22.84 -3.71 13.95
C GLY A 60 22.18 -4.83 13.14
N GLN A 61 22.89 -5.95 12.94
CA GLN A 61 22.35 -7.13 12.25
C GLN A 61 21.18 -7.75 13.01
N ARG A 62 21.31 -7.90 14.35
CA ARG A 62 20.22 -8.38 15.21
C ARG A 62 18.97 -7.50 15.11
N ARG A 63 19.15 -6.17 15.07
CA ARG A 63 18.05 -5.22 14.87
C ARG A 63 17.37 -5.42 13.53
N ILE A 64 18.15 -5.53 12.45
CA ILE A 64 17.64 -5.71 11.08
C ILE A 64 16.84 -7.02 11.00
N ALA A 65 17.38 -8.13 11.51
CA ALA A 65 16.71 -9.43 11.53
C ALA A 65 15.38 -9.38 12.31
N ARG A 66 15.37 -8.80 13.52
CA ARG A 66 14.14 -8.64 14.32
C ARG A 66 13.09 -7.78 13.62
N ASN A 67 13.51 -6.63 13.08
CA ASN A 67 12.61 -5.76 12.34
C ASN A 67 12.08 -6.43 11.08
N GLY A 68 12.93 -7.16 10.36
CA GLY A 68 12.54 -7.94 9.18
C GLY A 68 11.47 -8.99 9.51
N HIS A 69 11.66 -9.75 10.59
CA HIS A 69 10.67 -10.73 11.06
C HIS A 69 9.34 -10.08 11.45
N LEU A 70 9.38 -8.98 12.23
CA LEU A 70 8.18 -8.23 12.60
C LEU A 70 7.41 -7.71 11.38
N LEU A 71 8.14 -7.12 10.43
CA LEU A 71 7.55 -6.62 9.18
C LEU A 71 6.97 -7.77 8.36
N HIS A 72 7.68 -8.89 8.24
CA HIS A 72 7.21 -10.02 7.46
C HIS A 72 5.90 -10.58 8.01
N ASN A 73 5.78 -10.73 9.32
CA ASN A 73 4.56 -11.23 9.94
C ASN A 73 3.39 -10.27 9.73
N VAL A 74 3.62 -8.97 9.95
CA VAL A 74 2.55 -7.97 9.85
C VAL A 74 2.10 -7.79 8.40
N THR A 75 3.03 -7.73 7.45
CA THR A 75 2.69 -7.64 6.02
C THR A 75 1.99 -8.89 5.51
N LYS A 76 2.36 -10.08 6.03
CA LYS A 76 1.64 -11.33 5.74
C LYS A 76 0.20 -11.26 6.25
N THR A 77 0.01 -10.90 7.52
CA THR A 77 -1.33 -10.75 8.12
C THR A 77 -2.19 -9.76 7.34
N ILE A 78 -1.65 -8.61 6.94
CA ILE A 78 -2.36 -7.60 6.16
C ILE A 78 -2.86 -8.18 4.83
N VAL A 79 -1.98 -8.85 4.07
CA VAL A 79 -2.34 -9.44 2.78
C VAL A 79 -3.35 -10.57 2.96
N THR A 80 -3.15 -11.46 3.93
CA THR A 80 -4.09 -12.56 4.22
C THR A 80 -5.49 -12.03 4.59
N LEU A 81 -5.57 -10.97 5.39
CA LEU A 81 -6.85 -10.33 5.73
C LEU A 81 -7.51 -9.70 4.50
N ALA A 82 -6.74 -9.02 3.65
CA ALA A 82 -7.27 -8.42 2.43
C ALA A 82 -7.83 -9.48 1.46
N VAL A 83 -7.12 -10.61 1.29
CA VAL A 83 -7.62 -11.75 0.49
C VAL A 83 -8.92 -12.30 1.08
N LYS A 84 -8.94 -12.58 2.39
CA LYS A 84 -10.13 -13.15 3.08
C LYS A 84 -11.36 -12.26 2.93
N ARG A 85 -11.17 -10.94 2.95
CA ARG A 85 -12.25 -9.95 2.85
C ARG A 85 -12.55 -9.50 1.42
N ARG A 86 -11.80 -10.00 0.42
CA ARG A 86 -11.88 -9.56 -0.99
C ARG A 86 -11.71 -8.04 -1.14
N GLU A 87 -10.81 -7.47 -0.34
CA GLU A 87 -10.52 -6.04 -0.32
C GLU A 87 -9.29 -5.70 -1.18
N THR A 88 -9.22 -4.46 -1.65
CA THR A 88 -8.01 -3.92 -2.32
C THR A 88 -7.14 -3.15 -1.32
N ILE A 89 -5.84 -3.15 -1.60
CA ILE A 89 -4.85 -2.43 -0.78
C ILE A 89 -4.51 -1.09 -1.45
N VAL A 90 -4.56 -0.03 -0.66
CA VAL A 90 -4.20 1.33 -1.05
C VAL A 90 -2.90 1.72 -0.36
N LEU A 91 -1.92 2.13 -1.16
CA LEU A 91 -0.62 2.59 -0.68
C LEU A 91 -0.43 4.08 -0.99
N GLU A 92 0.11 4.83 -0.04
CA GLU A 92 0.56 6.20 -0.27
C GLU A 92 1.93 6.21 -0.96
N ASP A 93 2.14 7.16 -1.89
CA ASP A 93 3.47 7.49 -2.41
C ASP A 93 4.30 8.24 -1.37
N ILE A 94 5.12 7.49 -0.63
CA ILE A 94 6.00 7.98 0.43
C ILE A 94 7.43 8.28 -0.02
N ARG A 95 7.66 8.38 -1.33
CA ARG A 95 8.97 8.77 -1.84
C ARG A 95 9.40 10.09 -1.18
N GLY A 96 10.68 10.23 -0.85
CA GLY A 96 11.22 11.49 -0.32
C GLY A 96 10.80 11.88 1.11
N ILE A 97 10.09 11.04 1.88
CA ILE A 97 9.78 11.35 3.29
C ILE A 97 11.05 11.58 4.13
N ARG A 98 12.14 10.83 3.84
CA ARG A 98 13.43 11.01 4.53
C ARG A 98 14.01 12.41 4.37
N CYS A 99 13.66 13.12 3.29
CA CYS A 99 14.10 14.49 3.07
C CYS A 99 13.60 15.46 4.16
N LEU A 100 12.45 15.14 4.79
CA LEU A 100 11.88 15.93 5.87
C LEU A 100 12.67 15.80 7.18
N TYR A 101 13.44 14.72 7.36
CA TYR A 101 14.16 14.41 8.60
C TYR A 101 15.69 14.53 8.44
N ARG A 102 16.14 15.34 7.47
CA ARG A 102 17.56 15.68 7.27
C ARG A 102 18.07 16.65 8.33
N LYS A 103 19.40 16.66 8.54
CA LYS A 103 20.07 17.66 9.39
C LYS A 103 19.84 19.05 8.74
N GLY A 104 19.55 20.08 9.56
CA GLY A 104 19.26 21.44 9.08
C GLY A 104 17.79 21.87 9.16
N ASN A 105 16.85 20.93 9.33
CA ASN A 105 15.41 21.25 9.33
C ASN A 105 14.85 21.73 10.70
N GLY A 106 15.70 22.20 11.62
CA GLY A 106 15.28 22.64 12.97
C GLY A 106 14.78 21.54 13.91
N GLN A 107 15.03 20.26 13.60
CA GLN A 107 14.58 19.11 14.40
C GLN A 107 15.69 18.48 15.25
N THR A 108 15.34 18.08 16.47
CA THR A 108 16.25 17.40 17.40
C THR A 108 16.81 16.10 16.82
N ARG A 109 18.08 15.80 17.15
CA ARG A 109 18.77 14.55 16.74
C ARG A 109 17.97 13.29 17.08
N LYS A 110 17.40 13.23 18.29
CA LYS A 110 16.58 12.09 18.76
C LYS A 110 15.34 11.88 17.89
N TYR A 111 14.62 12.96 17.56
CA TYR A 111 13.44 12.89 16.70
C TYR A 111 13.80 12.38 15.30
N ARG A 112 14.85 12.94 14.68
CA ARG A 112 15.34 12.50 13.36
C ARG A 112 15.75 11.03 13.36
N SER A 113 16.44 10.58 14.42
CA SER A 113 16.84 9.18 14.54
C SER A 113 15.65 8.23 14.66
N ARG A 114 14.62 8.60 15.44
CA ARG A 114 13.40 7.79 15.57
C ARG A 114 12.65 7.69 14.24
N MET A 115 12.47 8.81 13.53
CA MET A 115 11.75 8.85 12.26
C MET A 115 12.50 8.11 11.14
N ASN A 116 13.84 8.21 11.10
CA ASN A 116 14.65 7.49 10.11
C ASN A 116 14.86 6.01 10.46
N GLY A 117 14.63 5.61 11.72
CA GLY A 117 14.74 4.22 12.17
C GLY A 117 13.61 3.31 11.70
N TRP A 118 12.51 3.89 11.19
CA TRP A 118 11.39 3.12 10.68
C TRP A 118 11.56 2.75 9.20
N SER A 119 11.57 1.44 8.93
CA SER A 119 11.69 0.85 7.59
C SER A 119 10.36 0.82 6.82
N PHE A 120 9.76 1.98 6.58
CA PHE A 120 8.50 2.08 5.83
C PHE A 120 8.61 1.56 4.37
N GLY A 121 9.77 1.76 3.73
CA GLY A 121 9.98 1.35 2.34
C GLY A 121 10.02 -0.17 2.20
N GLU A 122 10.62 -0.86 3.18
CA GLU A 122 10.63 -2.32 3.22
C GLU A 122 9.24 -2.88 3.46
N ALA A 123 8.44 -2.24 4.33
CA ALA A 123 7.04 -2.64 4.55
C ALA A 123 6.22 -2.54 3.25
N GLN A 124 6.38 -1.45 2.48
CA GLN A 124 5.72 -1.31 1.18
C GLN A 124 6.19 -2.36 0.17
N ARG A 125 7.51 -2.55 0.03
CA ARG A 125 8.08 -3.59 -0.84
C ARG A 125 7.49 -4.96 -0.53
N GLN A 126 7.42 -5.31 0.77
CA GLN A 126 6.89 -6.58 1.22
C GLN A 126 5.42 -6.78 0.86
N ILE A 127 4.60 -5.74 1.04
CA ILE A 127 3.19 -5.79 0.70
C ILE A 127 3.00 -5.90 -0.81
N GLU A 128 3.77 -5.17 -1.59
CA GLU A 128 3.66 -5.18 -3.04
C GLU A 128 3.96 -6.56 -3.63
N TYR A 129 5.06 -7.20 -3.22
CA TYR A 129 5.36 -8.53 -3.75
C TYR A 129 4.36 -9.58 -3.25
N LYS A 130 3.95 -9.53 -1.97
CA LYS A 130 3.00 -10.49 -1.39
C LYS A 130 1.62 -10.36 -2.03
N ALA A 131 1.15 -9.13 -2.22
CA ALA A 131 -0.12 -8.87 -2.89
C ALA A 131 -0.08 -9.33 -4.35
N ARG A 132 1.03 -9.09 -5.07
CA ARG A 132 1.22 -9.60 -6.44
C ARG A 132 1.17 -11.13 -6.49
N TRP A 133 1.83 -11.81 -5.54
CA TRP A 133 1.76 -13.27 -5.42
C TRP A 133 0.35 -13.79 -5.14
N SER A 134 -0.45 -13.05 -4.35
CA SER A 134 -1.84 -13.41 -4.06
C SER A 134 -2.84 -12.90 -5.11
N GLY A 135 -2.40 -12.24 -6.18
CA GLY A 135 -3.29 -11.67 -7.20
C GLY A 135 -4.15 -10.49 -6.74
N LEU A 136 -3.77 -9.80 -5.65
CA LEU A 136 -4.51 -8.65 -5.14
C LEU A 136 -4.20 -7.36 -5.92
N PRO A 137 -5.22 -6.59 -6.33
CA PRO A 137 -5.00 -5.28 -6.94
C PRO A 137 -4.51 -4.27 -5.88
N ILE A 138 -3.45 -3.53 -6.22
CA ILE A 138 -2.90 -2.45 -5.39
C ILE A 138 -3.12 -1.11 -6.09
N THR A 139 -3.71 -0.16 -5.37
CA THR A 139 -3.87 1.22 -5.83
C THR A 139 -2.85 2.12 -5.13
N ARG A 140 -1.96 2.76 -5.90
CA ARG A 140 -1.04 3.77 -5.35
C ARG A 140 -1.65 5.16 -5.50
N LEU A 141 -1.72 5.90 -4.38
CA LEU A 141 -2.15 7.30 -4.36
C LEU A 141 -0.96 8.24 -4.52
N SER A 142 -1.15 9.30 -5.30
CA SER A 142 -0.13 10.33 -5.49
C SER A 142 0.00 11.22 -4.25
N ARG A 143 1.16 11.88 -4.09
CA ARG A 143 1.38 12.82 -2.97
C ARG A 143 0.37 13.98 -2.90
N ARG A 144 -0.15 14.42 -4.06
CA ARG A 144 -1.17 15.47 -4.10
C ARG A 144 -2.46 14.97 -3.46
N GLU A 145 -2.82 13.71 -3.74
CA GLU A 145 -4.00 13.06 -3.19
C GLU A 145 -3.83 12.58 -1.76
N THR A 146 -2.62 12.51 -1.22
CA THR A 146 -2.44 12.17 0.19
C THR A 146 -2.22 13.40 1.06
N ARG A 147 -1.98 14.56 0.45
CA ARG A 147 -1.84 15.83 1.15
C ARG A 147 -3.09 16.12 2.01
N GLY A 148 -2.85 16.44 3.27
CA GLY A 148 -3.89 16.83 4.22
C GLY A 148 -4.78 15.71 4.74
N SER A 149 -4.53 14.44 4.38
CA SER A 149 -5.35 13.29 4.82
C SER A 149 -5.47 13.17 6.34
N SER A 150 -4.46 13.63 7.09
CA SER A 150 -4.38 13.55 8.55
C SER A 150 -4.96 14.76 9.30
N VAL A 151 -5.47 15.78 8.59
CA VAL A 151 -5.98 17.03 9.20
C VAL A 151 -7.37 17.41 8.70
N THR A 152 -7.96 16.60 7.82
CA THR A 152 -9.28 16.83 7.25
C THR A 152 -10.26 15.82 7.81
N CYS A 153 -11.41 16.29 8.30
CA CYS A 153 -12.44 15.40 8.83
C CYS A 153 -12.98 14.51 7.70
N PRO A 154 -13.00 13.18 7.86
CA PRO A 154 -13.53 12.31 6.83
C PRO A 154 -15.04 12.52 6.65
N ARG A 155 -15.81 12.85 7.70
CA ARG A 155 -17.26 13.04 7.58
C ARG A 155 -17.65 14.33 6.88
N CYS A 156 -17.13 15.47 7.32
CA CYS A 156 -17.61 16.78 6.87
C CYS A 156 -16.62 17.58 6.01
N GLY A 157 -15.38 17.12 5.84
CA GLY A 157 -14.35 17.83 5.09
C GLY A 157 -13.72 19.03 5.81
N GLU A 158 -14.21 19.39 7.01
CA GLU A 158 -13.69 20.51 7.80
C GLU A 158 -12.26 20.23 8.27
N ARG A 159 -11.47 21.30 8.44
CA ARG A 159 -10.11 21.18 8.99
C ARG A 159 -10.20 20.90 10.49
N LEU A 160 -9.63 19.77 10.91
CA LEU A 160 -9.62 19.35 12.30
C LEU A 160 -8.70 20.23 13.14
N GLN A 161 -9.17 20.55 14.34
CA GLN A 161 -8.39 21.26 15.34
C GLN A 161 -7.60 20.26 16.17
N SER A 162 -6.30 20.51 16.30
CA SER A 162 -5.45 19.74 17.21
C SER A 162 -5.44 20.40 18.58
N ASP A 163 -5.81 19.64 19.61
CA ASP A 163 -5.60 20.08 20.98
C ASP A 163 -4.10 20.00 21.32
N LYS A 164 -3.58 21.05 21.98
CA LYS A 164 -2.19 21.09 22.45
C LYS A 164 -1.94 20.06 23.55
N ARG A 165 -2.97 19.66 24.31
CA ARG A 165 -2.86 18.68 25.41
C ARG A 165 -2.92 17.23 24.93
N LEU A 166 -3.66 16.95 23.87
CA LEU A 166 -3.86 15.61 23.32
C LEU A 166 -3.28 15.54 21.90
N GLU A 167 -1.95 15.54 21.78
CA GLU A 167 -1.22 15.68 20.50
C GLU A 167 -1.67 14.73 19.36
N ARG A 168 -2.23 13.56 19.71
CA ARG A 168 -2.70 12.54 18.75
C ARG A 168 -4.19 12.61 18.44
N LYS A 169 -5.00 13.23 19.30
CA LYS A 169 -6.45 13.34 19.11
C LYS A 169 -6.80 14.64 18.40
N LEU A 170 -7.77 14.55 17.51
CA LEU A 170 -8.24 15.66 16.68
C LEU A 170 -9.72 15.86 16.94
N TRP A 171 -10.11 17.12 17.11
CA TRP A 171 -11.50 17.50 17.32
C TRP A 171 -12.09 18.15 16.06
N CYS A 172 -13.31 17.74 15.73
CA CYS A 172 -14.09 18.35 14.65
C CYS A 172 -15.16 19.26 15.24
N GLY A 173 -15.11 20.57 14.97
CA GLY A 173 -16.13 21.52 15.44
C GLY A 173 -17.53 21.25 14.87
N LYS A 174 -17.62 20.81 13.60
CA LYS A 174 -18.91 20.56 12.93
C LYS A 174 -19.54 19.21 13.31
N CYS A 175 -18.74 18.14 13.34
CA CYS A 175 -19.25 16.82 13.71
C CYS A 175 -19.29 16.59 15.23
N ARG A 176 -18.59 17.40 16.03
CA ARG A 176 -18.42 17.24 17.47
C ARG A 176 -17.84 15.88 17.90
N ILE A 177 -17.04 15.26 17.03
CA ILE A 177 -16.38 13.97 17.28
C ILE A 177 -14.89 14.20 17.54
N VAL A 178 -14.32 13.40 18.45
CA VAL A 178 -12.88 13.29 18.67
C VAL A 178 -12.38 12.00 18.03
N MET A 179 -11.35 12.10 17.19
CA MET A 179 -10.77 10.95 16.48
C MET A 179 -9.24 10.94 16.62
N ASP A 180 -8.62 9.76 16.52
CA ASP A 180 -7.16 9.66 16.40
C ASP A 180 -6.70 10.11 15.00
N ARG A 181 -5.57 10.82 14.94
CA ARG A 181 -4.97 11.30 13.69
C ARG A 181 -4.68 10.19 12.68
N ASP A 182 -4.22 9.02 13.13
CA ASP A 182 -3.90 7.89 12.26
C ASP A 182 -5.18 7.28 11.67
N MET A 183 -6.26 7.24 12.46
CA MET A 183 -7.58 6.81 12.01
C MET A 183 -8.18 7.78 10.98
N VAL A 184 -8.04 9.09 11.21
CA VAL A 184 -8.48 10.13 10.26
C VAL A 184 -7.76 9.98 8.92
N ALA A 185 -6.43 9.79 8.95
CA ALA A 185 -5.65 9.53 7.75
C ALA A 185 -6.12 8.26 7.04
N ALA A 186 -6.45 7.21 7.80
CA ALA A 186 -6.96 5.95 7.28
C ALA A 186 -8.24 6.07 6.49
N VAL A 187 -9.24 6.65 7.12
CA VAL A 187 -10.56 6.77 6.51
C VAL A 187 -10.47 7.69 5.28
N SER A 188 -9.69 8.77 5.37
CA SER A 188 -9.50 9.71 4.26
C SER A 188 -8.83 9.04 3.05
N LEU A 189 -7.77 8.26 3.28
CA LEU A 189 -7.05 7.58 2.20
C LEU A 189 -7.83 6.40 1.63
N ALA A 190 -8.56 5.65 2.46
CA ALA A 190 -9.47 4.61 2.00
C ALA A 190 -10.57 5.18 1.08
N ARG A 191 -11.15 6.34 1.42
CA ARG A 191 -12.14 7.03 0.58
C ARG A 191 -11.53 7.48 -0.75
N ARG A 192 -10.36 8.13 -0.73
CA ARG A 192 -9.67 8.57 -1.96
C ARG A 192 -9.27 7.36 -2.84
N GLY A 193 -8.81 6.28 -2.21
CA GLY A 193 -8.50 5.01 -2.87
C GLY A 193 -9.71 4.35 -3.50
N ARG A 194 -10.86 4.35 -2.83
CA ARG A 194 -12.13 3.84 -3.39
C ARG A 194 -12.53 4.58 -4.66
N VAL A 195 -12.41 5.91 -4.68
CA VAL A 195 -12.71 6.71 -5.88
C VAL A 195 -11.78 6.35 -7.04
N ARG A 196 -10.49 6.14 -6.78
CA ARG A 196 -9.53 5.68 -7.79
C ARG A 196 -9.85 4.29 -8.30
N PHE A 197 -10.15 3.35 -7.40
CA PHE A 197 -10.51 1.99 -7.76
C PHE A 197 -11.78 1.93 -8.60
N ALA A 198 -12.81 2.71 -8.23
CA ALA A 198 -14.05 2.83 -9.00
C ALA A 198 -13.81 3.36 -10.43
N ARG A 199 -12.88 4.32 -10.60
CA ARG A 199 -12.51 4.85 -11.93
C ARG A 199 -11.68 3.88 -12.77
N SER A 200 -10.87 3.02 -12.15
CA SER A 200 -10.05 2.03 -12.86
C SER A 200 -10.84 0.81 -13.33
N ARG A 201 -12.05 0.59 -12.77
CA ARG A 201 -12.93 -0.45 -13.27
C ARG A 201 -13.61 0.10 -14.53
N PRO A 202 -13.53 -0.56 -15.69
CA PRO A 202 -14.40 -0.19 -16.79
C PRO A 202 -15.85 -0.27 -16.28
N PRO A 203 -16.72 0.68 -16.67
CA PRO A 203 -18.16 0.51 -16.45
C PRO A 203 -18.51 -0.89 -16.96
N ILE A 204 -19.13 -1.71 -16.11
CA ILE A 204 -19.73 -2.94 -16.61
C ILE A 204 -20.83 -2.46 -17.54
N LEU A 205 -20.58 -2.53 -18.85
CA LEU A 205 -21.61 -2.43 -19.86
C LEU A 205 -22.47 -3.68 -19.65
N LEU A 206 -23.46 -3.56 -18.77
CA LEU A 206 -24.61 -4.45 -18.68
C LEU A 206 -25.38 -4.25 -19.98
N GLU A 207 -24.87 -4.79 -21.09
CA GLU A 207 -25.54 -5.02 -22.39
C GLU A 207 -24.52 -5.48 -23.46
N ALA A 208 -23.75 -6.54 -23.17
CA ALA A 208 -22.98 -7.22 -24.23
C ALA A 208 -22.85 -8.74 -24.02
N GLN A 209 -23.74 -9.33 -23.22
CA GLN A 209 -23.82 -10.79 -23.04
C GLN A 209 -24.66 -11.50 -24.12
N GLY A 210 -24.97 -10.82 -25.24
CA GLY A 210 -25.66 -11.42 -26.39
C GLY A 210 -24.79 -11.70 -27.63
N GLY A 211 -23.60 -11.08 -27.75
CA GLY A 211 -22.84 -11.14 -29.01
C GLY A 211 -21.65 -12.11 -29.03
N ALA A 212 -20.95 -12.25 -27.90
CA ALA A 212 -19.70 -13.02 -27.87
C ALA A 212 -19.92 -14.54 -27.84
N VAL A 213 -21.04 -15.00 -27.26
CA VAL A 213 -21.38 -16.44 -27.22
C VAL A 213 -21.85 -16.92 -28.61
N GLU A 214 -22.54 -16.06 -29.36
CA GLU A 214 -23.00 -16.35 -30.72
C GLU A 214 -21.84 -16.44 -31.72
N ALA A 215 -20.83 -15.56 -31.60
CA ALA A 215 -19.64 -15.57 -32.45
C ALA A 215 -18.76 -16.82 -32.24
N VAL A 216 -18.66 -17.32 -31.00
CA VAL A 216 -17.90 -18.55 -30.70
C VAL A 216 -18.66 -19.80 -31.17
N LYS A 217 -20.01 -19.78 -31.14
CA LYS A 217 -20.84 -20.84 -31.70
C LYS A 217 -20.78 -20.89 -33.23
N THR A 218 -20.78 -19.75 -33.92
CA THR A 218 -20.66 -19.70 -35.39
C THR A 218 -19.29 -20.16 -35.86
N PHE A 219 -18.21 -19.81 -35.13
CA PHE A 219 -16.86 -20.27 -35.47
C PHE A 219 -16.71 -21.80 -35.35
N LYS A 220 -17.17 -22.40 -34.25
CA LYS A 220 -17.18 -23.87 -34.09
C LYS A 220 -18.09 -24.59 -35.09
N LYS A 221 -19.20 -23.97 -35.51
CA LYS A 221 -20.12 -24.53 -36.51
C LYS A 221 -19.55 -24.48 -37.93
N MET A 222 -18.74 -23.46 -38.26
CA MET A 222 -17.99 -23.40 -39.53
C MET A 222 -16.85 -24.42 -39.57
N GLU A 223 -16.16 -24.62 -38.45
CA GLU A 223 -15.05 -25.58 -38.35
C GLU A 223 -15.56 -27.04 -38.43
N ALA A 224 -16.70 -27.36 -37.81
CA ALA A 224 -17.35 -28.66 -37.93
C ALA A 224 -17.85 -28.98 -39.35
N ARG A 225 -18.24 -27.97 -40.14
CA ARG A 225 -18.61 -28.16 -41.57
C ARG A 225 -17.41 -28.35 -42.49
N ARG A 226 -16.23 -27.84 -42.10
CA ARG A 226 -15.00 -27.99 -42.87
C ARG A 226 -14.37 -29.39 -42.70
N CYS A 227 -14.68 -30.10 -41.62
CA CYS A 227 -14.20 -31.46 -41.36
C CYS A 227 -15.07 -32.60 -41.92
N SER A 228 -16.23 -32.34 -42.52
CA SER A 228 -17.14 -33.39 -43.02
C SER A 228 -17.42 -33.35 -44.52
N GLY A 229 -16.68 -32.57 -45.32
CA GLY A 229 -16.88 -32.44 -46.76
C GLY A 229 -15.71 -33.00 -47.56
N THR A 230 -15.94 -34.14 -48.21
CA THR A 230 -15.13 -34.73 -49.28
C THR A 230 -14.77 -33.69 -50.35
N TRP A 231 -13.47 -33.47 -50.59
CA TRP A 231 -12.99 -32.62 -51.68
C TRP A 231 -13.04 -33.39 -53.01
N THR A 232 -14.15 -33.30 -53.73
CA THR A 232 -14.20 -33.69 -55.14
C THR A 232 -13.58 -32.58 -55.97
N ILE A 233 -12.35 -32.79 -56.46
CA ILE A 233 -11.68 -31.87 -57.39
C ILE A 233 -12.37 -31.99 -58.75
N ARG A 234 -13.22 -31.03 -59.11
CA ARG A 234 -13.72 -30.87 -60.48
C ARG A 234 -12.87 -29.81 -61.17
N GLN A 235 -11.93 -30.24 -62.00
CA GLN A 235 -11.28 -29.37 -62.99
C GLN A 235 -12.35 -28.89 -63.97
N SER A 236 -12.42 -27.58 -64.21
CA SER A 236 -13.16 -27.04 -65.36
C SER A 236 -12.33 -25.96 -66.04
N ALA A 237 -12.30 -26.09 -67.35
CA ALA A 237 -11.33 -25.56 -68.28
C ALA A 237 -11.52 -24.07 -68.57
N LYS A 238 -10.40 -23.44 -68.94
CA LYS A 238 -10.32 -22.12 -69.56
C LYS A 238 -11.03 -22.15 -70.91
N GLY A 239 -11.91 -21.17 -71.15
CA GLY A 239 -12.47 -20.88 -72.47
C GLY A 239 -12.96 -19.44 -72.49
N GLY A 240 -12.22 -18.57 -73.17
CA GLY A 240 -12.54 -17.16 -73.31
C GLY A 240 -11.59 -16.51 -74.31
N ALA A 241 -11.86 -16.77 -75.59
CA ALA A 241 -11.26 -16.06 -76.71
C ALA A 241 -11.78 -14.62 -76.76
N VAL A 242 -10.87 -13.71 -77.10
CA VAL A 242 -11.06 -12.27 -77.28
C VAL A 242 -11.52 -12.03 -78.72
N GLY A 243 -12.44 -11.08 -78.93
CA GLY A 243 -12.79 -10.54 -80.25
C GLY A 243 -11.78 -9.52 -80.74
#